data_AF-A0A1Q3MR59-F1
#
_entry.id   AF-A0A1Q3MR59-F1
#
_cell.length_a   1.000
_cell.length_b   1.000
_cell.length_c   1.000
_cell.angle_alpha   90.00
_cell.angle_beta   90.00
_cell.angle_gamma   90.00
#
_symmetry.space_group_name_H-M   'P 1'
#
loop_
_entity.id
_entity.type
_entity.pdbx_description
1 polymer ?
#
loop_
_entity_poly.entity_id
_entity_poly.type
_entity_poly.pdbx_seq_one_letter_code
_entity_poly.pdbx_strand_id
1 'polypeptide(L)'
;MDHEALNRMLEARVKDMAARRLPRNQAEHTERLTSQRDGLAKALGLFPAPPRTELHAAVTGTLDRDGYRIEKVRYESRPGVLVTAHLYLPEGEGPFPLILSPHGHFEFKKSTPVVQARGIGLACLGFACLIVDSPGVSWDDNEQNERKAMGSHNDPWLGMGAPVAGQYVWDLVRGLDYCESRSDLDTKRVGITGASGGGQAAMLAFAFDERISAAVPVCQCVSFETNARYGCFCNHVPGILGIGDRADVLAMRAPAPVMLVGASDDPEFPAEGHQKTLEKLKGIYRLHKAESNVRLELVEGKHDYNRRMREAMYAFFAQHLLGQPARGHLAEPRPLTDGVNNPYEAGTEPATLPDLIVTDPSERSTITFRNLLERGLEEPYPDDFEADQRLAPWGKYGPLTLSVDSTEILLTERKDAEGTNVIVLQPELLELRFALLSGMSLAECLAQILHLHLPGKPEGWEANALGADAISSMIASVKTLMKGTEQPAVAVVRAEGEFASLVAAHLKKLRPALELEASFEPGSWKDLYATGMDYLVQPGARYLKWPF
;
A
#
# COMPACT_ATOMS: atom_id res chain seq x y z
N MET A 1 25.57 -4.79 15.15
CA MET A 1 24.21 -4.30 15.42
C MET A 1 23.38 -5.52 15.71
N ASP A 2 23.03 -5.78 16.97
CA ASP A 2 21.93 -6.70 17.18
C ASP A 2 20.68 -6.20 16.42
N HIS A 3 19.80 -7.10 16.00
CA HIS A 3 18.64 -6.74 15.18
C HIS A 3 17.71 -5.75 15.90
N GLU A 4 17.77 -5.67 17.22
CA GLU A 4 16.99 -4.71 18.00
C GLU A 4 17.47 -3.27 17.80
N ALA A 5 18.78 -3.03 17.75
CA ALA A 5 19.34 -1.70 17.50
C ALA A 5 18.95 -1.17 16.11
N LEU A 6 18.96 -2.04 15.10
CA LEU A 6 18.52 -1.69 13.74
C LEU A 6 17.03 -1.36 13.72
N ASN A 7 16.20 -2.19 14.36
CA ASN A 7 14.76 -1.94 14.46
C ASN A 7 14.44 -0.64 15.19
N ARG A 8 15.11 -0.35 16.32
CA ARG A 8 14.92 0.93 17.05
C ARG A 8 15.26 2.14 16.18
N MET A 9 16.33 2.06 15.40
CA MET A 9 16.74 3.14 14.49
C MET A 9 15.73 3.34 13.36
N LEU A 10 15.30 2.25 12.72
CA LEU A 10 14.30 2.27 11.66
C LEU A 10 12.96 2.83 12.16
N GLU A 11 12.50 2.39 13.32
CA GLU A 11 11.32 2.96 13.99
C GLU A 11 11.51 4.45 14.27
N ALA A 12 12.64 4.87 14.82
CA ALA A 12 12.92 6.28 15.09
C ALA A 12 12.85 7.13 13.81
N ARG A 13 13.34 6.60 12.68
CA ARG A 13 13.24 7.25 11.38
C ARG A 13 11.81 7.34 10.88
N VAL A 14 11.05 6.24 10.95
CA VAL A 14 9.63 6.24 10.59
C VAL A 14 8.89 7.31 11.39
N LYS A 15 9.13 7.38 12.70
CA LYS A 15 8.54 8.38 13.60
C LYS A 15 8.93 9.80 13.21
N ASP A 16 10.20 10.07 12.89
CA ASP A 16 10.66 11.41 12.47
C ASP A 16 10.06 11.83 11.12
N MET A 17 9.98 10.92 10.16
CA MET A 17 9.36 11.17 8.86
C MET A 17 7.85 11.40 8.99
N ALA A 18 7.18 10.65 9.88
CA ALA A 18 5.77 10.81 10.19
C ALA A 18 5.47 12.15 10.90
N ALA A 19 6.37 12.58 11.78
CA ALA A 19 6.33 13.87 12.48
C ALA A 19 6.62 15.09 11.58
N ARG A 20 6.55 14.94 10.24
CA ARG A 20 6.73 16.01 9.26
C ARG A 20 5.89 17.24 9.63
N ARG A 21 6.54 18.41 9.61
CA ARG A 21 5.90 19.69 9.93
C ARG A 21 4.74 20.01 9.00
N LEU A 22 3.69 20.57 9.58
CA LEU A 22 2.55 21.14 8.86
C LEU A 22 3.01 22.18 7.83
N PRO A 23 2.33 22.29 6.68
CA PRO A 23 2.51 23.43 5.77
C PRO A 23 2.24 24.75 6.51
N ARG A 24 2.95 25.83 6.16
CA ARG A 24 2.80 27.13 6.82
C ARG A 24 1.49 27.83 6.43
N ASN A 25 0.98 27.55 5.24
CA ASN A 25 -0.21 28.16 4.69
C ASN A 25 -0.84 27.26 3.60
N GLN A 26 -2.00 27.68 3.10
CA GLN A 26 -2.73 26.97 2.05
C GLN A 26 -1.92 26.81 0.75
N ALA A 27 -1.17 27.84 0.34
CA ALA A 27 -0.41 27.82 -0.91
C ALA A 27 0.72 26.77 -0.86
N GLU A 28 1.45 26.68 0.26
CA GLU A 28 2.48 25.65 0.45
C GLU A 28 1.88 24.24 0.49
N HIS A 29 0.67 24.07 1.07
CA HIS A 29 -0.02 22.78 1.00
C HIS A 29 -0.35 22.41 -0.45
N THR A 30 -0.92 23.35 -1.22
CA THR A 30 -1.27 23.12 -2.63
C THR A 30 -0.04 22.82 -3.50
N GLU A 31 1.08 23.50 -3.28
CA GLU A 31 2.34 23.24 -3.98
C GLU A 31 2.85 21.80 -3.76
N ARG A 32 2.70 21.28 -2.53
CA ARG A 32 3.07 19.89 -2.20
C ARG A 32 2.16 18.85 -2.85
N LEU A 33 0.90 19.17 -3.20
CA LEU A 33 -0.06 18.20 -3.72
C LEU A 33 0.40 17.53 -5.01
N THR A 34 1.02 18.27 -5.93
CA THR A 34 1.46 17.72 -7.22
C THR A 34 2.49 16.60 -7.01
N SER A 35 3.53 16.86 -6.22
CA SER A 35 4.55 15.84 -5.94
C SER A 35 4.02 14.69 -5.08
N GLN A 36 3.07 14.97 -4.19
CA GLN A 36 2.40 13.94 -3.38
C GLN A 36 1.49 13.02 -4.22
N ARG A 37 0.76 13.55 -5.21
CA ARG A 37 -0.08 12.75 -6.13
C ARG A 37 0.77 11.81 -6.97
N ASP A 38 1.81 12.33 -7.60
CA ASP A 38 2.75 11.50 -8.37
C ASP A 38 3.47 10.50 -7.47
N GLY A 39 3.87 10.92 -6.28
CA GLY A 39 4.46 10.06 -5.26
C GLY A 39 3.53 8.92 -4.86
N LEU A 40 2.24 9.21 -4.63
CA LEU A 40 1.22 8.22 -4.28
C LEU A 40 0.98 7.24 -5.43
N ALA A 41 0.83 7.73 -6.65
CA ALA A 41 0.67 6.88 -7.82
C ALA A 41 1.87 5.93 -7.99
N LYS A 42 3.10 6.43 -7.83
CA LYS A 42 4.33 5.61 -7.87
C LYS A 42 4.38 4.60 -6.73
N ALA A 43 4.06 5.02 -5.50
CA ALA A 43 4.04 4.16 -4.32
C ALA A 43 3.03 3.01 -4.46
N LEU A 44 1.92 3.25 -5.17
CA LEU A 44 0.89 2.26 -5.48
C LEU A 44 1.20 1.41 -6.73
N GLY A 45 2.29 1.67 -7.46
CA GLY A 45 2.53 0.99 -8.75
C GLY A 45 1.48 1.34 -9.82
N LEU A 46 0.89 2.52 -9.72
CA LEU A 46 -0.14 3.06 -10.64
C LEU A 46 0.36 4.30 -11.38
N PHE A 47 1.67 4.46 -11.53
CA PHE A 47 2.28 5.49 -12.37
C PHE A 47 3.03 4.81 -13.53
N PRO A 48 2.81 5.20 -14.80
CA PRO A 48 1.56 5.84 -15.23
C PRO A 48 0.37 4.95 -14.85
N ALA A 49 -0.82 5.56 -14.75
CA ALA A 49 -2.01 4.79 -14.44
C ALA A 49 -2.25 3.73 -15.53
N PRO A 50 -2.62 2.50 -15.16
CA PRO A 50 -2.99 1.50 -16.16
C PRO A 50 -4.10 2.03 -17.06
N PRO A 51 -4.17 1.58 -18.34
CA PRO A 51 -5.25 2.00 -19.21
C PRO A 51 -6.61 1.56 -18.64
N ARG A 52 -7.60 2.45 -18.70
CA ARG A 52 -9.00 2.15 -18.40
C ARG A 52 -9.61 1.37 -19.56
N THR A 53 -9.37 0.05 -19.61
CA THR A 53 -9.88 -0.85 -20.66
C THR A 53 -11.39 -1.02 -20.61
N GLU A 54 -11.99 -1.81 -21.49
CA GLU A 54 -13.40 -2.20 -21.33
C GLU A 54 -13.58 -2.95 -19.99
N LEU A 55 -14.69 -2.69 -19.30
CA LEU A 55 -14.95 -3.29 -17.98
C LEU A 55 -15.41 -4.75 -18.05
N HIS A 56 -15.90 -5.23 -19.20
CA HIS A 56 -16.51 -6.57 -19.33
C HIS A 56 -17.39 -6.97 -18.12
N ALA A 57 -18.20 -6.02 -17.65
CA ALA A 57 -18.94 -6.16 -16.42
C ALA A 57 -20.23 -6.97 -16.63
N ALA A 58 -20.59 -7.78 -15.64
CA ALA A 58 -21.80 -8.58 -15.67
C ALA A 58 -22.44 -8.63 -14.26
N VAL A 59 -23.78 -8.58 -14.25
CA VAL A 59 -24.56 -9.00 -13.09
C VAL A 59 -24.81 -10.50 -13.24
N THR A 60 -24.26 -11.29 -12.33
CA THR A 60 -24.34 -12.77 -12.39
C THR A 60 -25.51 -13.34 -11.60
N GLY A 61 -26.20 -12.50 -10.82
CA GLY A 61 -27.43 -12.85 -10.14
C GLY A 61 -27.91 -11.71 -9.24
N THR A 62 -29.18 -11.79 -8.85
CA THR A 62 -29.81 -10.80 -7.98
C THR A 62 -30.54 -11.52 -6.84
N LEU A 63 -30.42 -10.96 -5.64
CA LEU A 63 -31.10 -11.43 -4.44
C LEU A 63 -32.03 -10.33 -3.93
N ASP A 64 -33.33 -10.54 -4.06
CA ASP A 64 -34.34 -9.62 -3.55
C ASP A 64 -34.55 -9.83 -2.04
N ARG A 65 -34.56 -8.73 -1.29
CA ARG A 65 -34.74 -8.71 0.15
C ARG A 65 -35.72 -7.61 0.55
N ASP A 66 -36.17 -7.66 1.78
CA ASP A 66 -37.05 -6.63 2.34
C ASP A 66 -36.27 -5.32 2.56
N GLY A 67 -36.55 -4.31 1.73
CA GLY A 67 -35.98 -2.96 1.78
C GLY A 67 -34.72 -2.74 0.94
N TYR A 68 -34.21 -3.77 0.25
CA TYR A 68 -33.03 -3.67 -0.61
C TYR A 68 -32.92 -4.89 -1.54
N ARG A 69 -32.04 -4.81 -2.54
CA ARG A 69 -31.57 -5.98 -3.31
C ARG A 69 -30.06 -6.05 -3.32
N ILE A 70 -29.52 -7.26 -3.52
CA ILE A 70 -28.10 -7.49 -3.75
C ILE A 70 -27.92 -7.91 -5.20
N GLU A 71 -27.15 -7.16 -5.95
CA GLU A 71 -26.66 -7.60 -7.26
C GLU A 71 -25.25 -8.18 -7.11
N LYS A 72 -25.04 -9.37 -7.66
CA LYS A 72 -23.73 -10.01 -7.75
C LYS A 72 -23.04 -9.49 -8.99
N VAL A 73 -21.98 -8.73 -8.80
CA VAL A 73 -21.31 -8.02 -9.89
C VAL A 73 -19.92 -8.57 -10.06
N ARG A 74 -19.57 -8.91 -11.30
CA ARG A 74 -18.18 -9.04 -11.71
C ARG A 74 -17.82 -7.97 -12.73
N TYR A 75 -16.59 -7.49 -12.68
CA TYR A 75 -16.04 -6.61 -13.69
C TYR A 75 -14.53 -6.80 -13.81
N GLU A 76 -13.98 -6.39 -14.93
CA GLU A 76 -12.58 -6.47 -15.27
C GLU A 76 -11.88 -5.15 -14.96
N SER A 77 -10.96 -5.17 -13.99
CA SER A 77 -10.21 -3.96 -13.63
C SER A 77 -9.01 -3.73 -14.54
N ARG A 78 -8.44 -4.81 -15.06
CA ARG A 78 -7.36 -4.84 -16.06
C ARG A 78 -7.58 -6.07 -16.95
N PRO A 79 -7.03 -6.14 -18.17
CA PRO A 79 -7.07 -7.32 -19.04
C PRO A 79 -7.03 -8.67 -18.29
N GLY A 80 -8.12 -9.43 -18.22
CA GLY A 80 -8.23 -10.72 -17.52
C GLY A 80 -8.22 -10.71 -15.98
N VAL A 81 -8.12 -9.55 -15.32
CA VAL A 81 -8.26 -9.40 -13.87
C VAL A 81 -9.71 -9.17 -13.50
N LEU A 82 -10.39 -10.26 -13.12
CA LEU A 82 -11.78 -10.19 -12.68
C LEU A 82 -11.85 -9.81 -11.20
N VAL A 83 -12.69 -8.82 -10.93
CA VAL A 83 -13.05 -8.32 -9.62
C VAL A 83 -14.48 -8.72 -9.33
N THR A 84 -14.70 -9.31 -8.16
CA THR A 84 -16.00 -9.73 -7.67
C THR A 84 -16.49 -8.76 -6.60
N ALA A 85 -17.76 -8.41 -6.66
CA ALA A 85 -18.36 -7.45 -5.78
C ALA A 85 -19.84 -7.77 -5.50
N HIS A 86 -20.33 -7.30 -4.37
CA HIS A 86 -21.76 -7.21 -4.09
C HIS A 86 -22.17 -5.76 -4.16
N LEU A 87 -23.17 -5.45 -5.00
CA LEU A 87 -23.79 -4.15 -5.07
C LEU A 87 -25.13 -4.19 -4.35
N TYR A 88 -25.16 -3.61 -3.15
CA TYR A 88 -26.39 -3.45 -2.38
C TYR A 88 -27.11 -2.20 -2.86
N LEU A 89 -28.37 -2.34 -3.27
CA LEU A 89 -29.18 -1.27 -3.82
C LEU A 89 -30.43 -1.07 -2.99
N PRO A 90 -30.79 0.18 -2.65
CA PRO A 90 -32.10 0.47 -2.07
C PRO A 90 -33.23 0.01 -3.00
N GLU A 91 -34.42 -0.19 -2.43
CA GLU A 91 -35.63 -0.29 -3.24
C GLU A 91 -35.91 1.02 -4.01
N GLY A 92 -36.44 0.89 -5.22
CA GLY A 92 -36.75 2.01 -6.12
C GLY A 92 -35.76 2.18 -7.28
N GLU A 93 -35.93 3.29 -8.01
CA GLU A 93 -35.28 3.53 -9.31
C GLU A 93 -33.98 4.36 -9.24
N GLY A 94 -33.66 4.94 -8.08
CA GLY A 94 -32.49 5.83 -7.92
C GLY A 94 -32.68 7.23 -8.54
N PRO A 95 -31.59 7.95 -8.89
CA PRO A 95 -30.20 7.54 -8.73
C PRO A 95 -29.75 7.60 -7.26
N PHE A 96 -29.14 6.52 -6.77
CA PHE A 96 -28.71 6.40 -5.38
C PHE A 96 -27.27 6.88 -5.18
N PRO A 97 -26.98 7.74 -4.18
CA PRO A 97 -25.61 8.06 -3.79
C PRO A 97 -24.82 6.81 -3.48
N LEU A 98 -23.54 6.80 -3.87
CA LEU A 98 -22.72 5.59 -3.86
C LEU A 98 -21.73 5.61 -2.70
N ILE A 99 -21.63 4.49 -1.99
CA ILE A 99 -20.54 4.23 -1.05
C ILE A 99 -19.70 3.06 -1.58
N LEU A 100 -18.44 3.33 -1.86
CA LEU A 100 -17.44 2.29 -2.10
C LEU A 100 -17.04 1.65 -0.76
N SER A 101 -16.93 0.33 -0.75
CA SER A 101 -16.88 -0.40 0.50
C SER A 101 -15.83 -1.53 0.49
N PRO A 102 -14.53 -1.19 0.43
CA PRO A 102 -13.48 -2.19 0.63
C PRO A 102 -13.59 -2.85 2.01
N HIS A 103 -13.03 -4.04 2.16
CA HIS A 103 -13.02 -4.78 3.42
C HIS A 103 -11.59 -5.21 3.79
N GLY A 104 -11.38 -5.46 5.08
CA GLY A 104 -10.13 -6.00 5.60
C GLY A 104 -10.00 -7.49 5.35
N HIS A 105 -9.06 -8.09 6.05
CA HIS A 105 -8.80 -9.51 5.97
C HIS A 105 -9.87 -10.30 6.73
N PHE A 106 -10.77 -10.93 5.98
CA PHE A 106 -11.79 -11.81 6.53
C PHE A 106 -11.82 -13.09 5.71
N GLU A 107 -12.04 -14.23 6.38
CA GLU A 107 -12.11 -15.55 5.76
C GLU A 107 -13.11 -15.62 4.59
N PHE A 108 -14.26 -14.95 4.73
CA PHE A 108 -15.31 -14.92 3.72
C PHE A 108 -15.44 -13.57 3.00
N LYS A 109 -14.46 -12.67 3.18
CA LYS A 109 -14.35 -11.39 2.45
C LYS A 109 -15.66 -10.59 2.41
N LYS A 110 -16.15 -10.19 1.22
CA LYS A 110 -17.41 -9.44 1.04
C LYS A 110 -18.64 -10.15 1.62
N SER A 111 -18.62 -11.48 1.69
CA SER A 111 -19.71 -12.30 2.25
C SER A 111 -19.63 -12.41 3.78
N THR A 112 -18.61 -11.84 4.42
CA THR A 112 -18.53 -11.88 5.90
C THR A 112 -19.71 -11.11 6.50
N PRO A 113 -20.40 -11.62 7.55
CA PRO A 113 -21.66 -11.03 7.99
C PRO A 113 -21.55 -9.56 8.45
N VAL A 114 -20.46 -9.18 9.11
CA VAL A 114 -20.21 -7.78 9.49
C VAL A 114 -20.00 -6.87 8.28
N VAL A 115 -19.47 -7.41 7.18
CA VAL A 115 -19.30 -6.70 5.90
C VAL A 115 -20.65 -6.57 5.18
N GLN A 116 -21.47 -7.62 5.18
CA GLN A 116 -22.84 -7.57 4.66
C GLN A 116 -23.69 -6.53 5.42
N ALA A 117 -23.68 -6.55 6.76
CA ALA A 117 -24.45 -5.62 7.60
C ALA A 117 -24.19 -4.14 7.24
N ARG A 118 -22.94 -3.81 6.89
CA ARG A 118 -22.57 -2.49 6.40
C ARG A 118 -23.25 -2.14 5.08
N GLY A 119 -23.26 -3.06 4.11
CA GLY A 119 -23.95 -2.89 2.83
C GLY A 119 -25.46 -2.77 2.98
N ILE A 120 -26.06 -3.63 3.79
CA ILE A 120 -27.50 -3.65 4.09
C ILE A 120 -27.93 -2.33 4.74
N GLY A 121 -27.24 -1.91 5.80
CA GLY A 121 -27.61 -0.67 6.50
C GLY A 121 -27.49 0.57 5.62
N LEU A 122 -26.49 0.62 4.74
CA LEU A 122 -26.38 1.70 3.74
C LEU A 122 -27.54 1.67 2.73
N ALA A 123 -27.89 0.50 2.19
CA ALA A 123 -28.99 0.34 1.25
C ALA A 123 -30.34 0.74 1.87
N CYS A 124 -30.63 0.27 3.08
CA CYS A 124 -31.84 0.64 3.81
C CYS A 124 -31.90 2.14 4.18
N LEU A 125 -30.76 2.84 4.19
CA LEU A 125 -30.68 4.29 4.39
C LEU A 125 -30.65 5.09 3.08
N GLY A 126 -30.82 4.44 1.93
CA GLY A 126 -30.91 5.08 0.62
C GLY A 126 -29.59 5.27 -0.12
N PHE A 127 -28.51 4.62 0.32
CA PHE A 127 -27.23 4.60 -0.38
C PHE A 127 -27.05 3.30 -1.15
N ALA A 128 -26.59 3.37 -2.40
CA ALA A 128 -25.98 2.21 -3.03
C ALA A 128 -24.64 1.90 -2.35
N CYS A 129 -24.32 0.63 -2.14
CA CYS A 129 -23.06 0.21 -1.55
C CYS A 129 -22.38 -0.87 -2.40
N LEU A 130 -21.22 -0.55 -2.97
CA LEU A 130 -20.40 -1.51 -3.71
C LEU A 130 -19.32 -2.10 -2.79
N ILE A 131 -19.53 -3.33 -2.34
CA ILE A 131 -18.54 -4.07 -1.56
C ILE A 131 -17.64 -4.85 -2.51
N VAL A 132 -16.37 -4.44 -2.59
CA VAL A 132 -15.39 -4.99 -3.54
C VAL A 132 -14.46 -5.97 -2.84
N ASP A 133 -14.32 -7.19 -3.38
CA ASP A 133 -13.39 -8.18 -2.82
C ASP A 133 -11.95 -7.70 -2.84
N SER A 134 -11.25 -7.86 -1.72
CA SER A 134 -9.80 -7.64 -1.69
C SER A 134 -9.08 -8.59 -2.67
N PRO A 135 -8.01 -8.15 -3.35
CA PRO A 135 -7.21 -9.02 -4.23
C PRO A 135 -6.53 -10.15 -3.44
N GLY A 136 -6.42 -11.38 -3.94
CA GLY A 136 -5.58 -12.42 -3.32
C GLY A 136 -6.12 -13.06 -2.03
N VAL A 137 -5.24 -13.68 -1.25
CA VAL A 137 -5.57 -14.28 0.06
C VAL A 137 -4.76 -13.65 1.17
N SER A 138 -5.34 -13.56 2.36
CA SER A 138 -4.64 -13.00 3.51
C SER A 138 -3.88 -14.10 4.26
N TRP A 139 -4.57 -14.76 5.18
CA TRP A 139 -4.18 -15.97 5.92
C TRP A 139 -5.25 -17.07 5.80
N ASP A 140 -6.34 -16.79 5.09
CA ASP A 140 -7.43 -17.72 4.82
C ASP A 140 -7.07 -18.65 3.65
N ASP A 141 -7.36 -19.94 3.80
CA ASP A 141 -7.25 -20.95 2.73
C ASP A 141 -8.61 -21.25 2.09
N ASN A 142 -9.60 -20.37 2.31
CA ASN A 142 -10.99 -20.59 1.95
C ASN A 142 -11.17 -20.70 0.43
N GLU A 143 -11.63 -21.88 -0.04
CA GLU A 143 -11.92 -22.14 -1.46
C GLU A 143 -13.05 -21.27 -2.05
N GLN A 144 -13.89 -20.68 -1.19
CA GLN A 144 -14.92 -19.74 -1.62
C GLN A 144 -14.37 -18.35 -1.92
N ASN A 145 -13.10 -18.07 -1.59
CA ASN A 145 -12.44 -16.84 -1.95
C ASN A 145 -12.23 -16.78 -3.48
N GLU A 146 -13.08 -15.98 -4.14
CA GLU A 146 -13.15 -15.89 -5.60
C GLU A 146 -11.90 -15.27 -6.24
N ARG A 147 -11.05 -14.64 -5.42
CA ARG A 147 -9.80 -13.99 -5.86
C ARG A 147 -8.55 -14.72 -5.33
N LYS A 148 -8.70 -15.95 -4.84
CA LYS A 148 -7.61 -16.78 -4.27
C LYS A 148 -6.44 -16.96 -5.23
N ALA A 149 -6.72 -17.16 -6.52
CA ALA A 149 -5.71 -17.37 -7.54
C ALA A 149 -4.74 -16.20 -7.71
N MET A 150 -5.06 -14.99 -7.21
CA MET A 150 -4.15 -13.85 -7.36
C MET A 150 -2.85 -14.01 -6.55
N GLY A 151 -2.86 -14.80 -5.48
CA GLY A 151 -1.70 -15.01 -4.61
C GLY A 151 -1.86 -14.43 -3.21
N SER A 152 -0.84 -14.60 -2.37
CA SER A 152 -0.87 -14.22 -0.96
C SER A 152 -0.61 -12.72 -0.73
N HIS A 153 -1.21 -12.16 0.32
CA HIS A 153 -0.90 -10.83 0.84
C HIS A 153 0.49 -10.73 1.48
N ASN A 154 1.14 -11.87 1.75
CA ASN A 154 2.53 -11.94 2.24
C ASN A 154 3.53 -12.24 1.12
N ASP A 155 3.08 -12.18 -0.13
CA ASP A 155 3.92 -12.44 -1.27
C ASP A 155 5.03 -11.37 -1.39
N PRO A 156 6.32 -11.75 -1.44
CA PRO A 156 7.41 -10.80 -1.65
C PRO A 156 7.21 -9.93 -2.90
N TRP A 157 6.46 -10.40 -3.91
CA TRP A 157 6.10 -9.71 -5.16
C TRP A 157 5.40 -8.36 -4.95
N LEU A 158 4.82 -8.15 -3.77
CA LEU A 158 4.12 -6.92 -3.41
C LEU A 158 5.06 -5.76 -3.04
N GLY A 159 6.25 -6.07 -2.50
CA GLY A 159 7.31 -5.08 -2.25
C GLY A 159 8.03 -4.64 -3.53
N MET A 160 7.66 -5.30 -4.63
CA MET A 160 8.17 -5.14 -5.96
C MET A 160 7.19 -4.35 -6.80
N GLY A 161 6.67 -3.22 -6.32
CA GLY A 161 5.84 -2.29 -7.10
C GLY A 161 4.56 -2.84 -7.77
N ALA A 162 4.15 -4.08 -7.51
CA ALA A 162 2.79 -4.56 -7.67
C ALA A 162 2.12 -4.70 -6.29
N PRO A 163 2.07 -3.64 -5.45
CA PRO A 163 1.53 -3.77 -4.11
C PRO A 163 0.04 -4.14 -4.19
N VAL A 164 -0.42 -5.03 -3.30
CA VAL A 164 -1.86 -5.38 -3.20
C VAL A 164 -2.68 -4.11 -2.99
N ALA A 165 -2.20 -3.18 -2.18
CA ALA A 165 -2.85 -1.89 -1.97
C ALA A 165 -3.07 -1.13 -3.29
N GLY A 166 -2.09 -1.15 -4.20
CA GLY A 166 -2.19 -0.55 -5.52
C GLY A 166 -3.21 -1.24 -6.41
N GLN A 167 -3.19 -2.58 -6.47
CA GLN A 167 -4.19 -3.34 -7.21
C GLN A 167 -5.60 -3.12 -6.63
N TYR A 168 -5.74 -3.07 -5.30
CA TYR A 168 -7.04 -2.88 -4.65
C TYR A 168 -7.57 -1.47 -4.90
N VAL A 169 -6.72 -0.44 -4.84
CA VAL A 169 -7.09 0.93 -5.23
C VAL A 169 -7.54 0.95 -6.70
N TRP A 170 -6.82 0.29 -7.59
CA TRP A 170 -7.22 0.21 -9.00
C TRP A 170 -8.55 -0.52 -9.18
N ASP A 171 -8.79 -1.62 -8.48
CA ASP A 171 -10.07 -2.34 -8.50
C ASP A 171 -11.23 -1.46 -8.04
N LEU A 172 -11.01 -0.60 -7.04
CA LEU A 172 -12.00 0.37 -6.57
C LEU A 172 -12.25 1.48 -7.60
N VAL A 173 -11.20 2.02 -8.23
CA VAL A 173 -11.30 3.00 -9.33
C VAL A 173 -12.13 2.44 -10.48
N ARG A 174 -11.90 1.18 -10.83
CA ARG A 174 -12.61 0.49 -11.92
C ARG A 174 -14.02 0.07 -11.50
N GLY A 175 -14.24 -0.25 -10.23
CA GLY A 175 -15.58 -0.43 -9.67
C GLY A 175 -16.41 0.86 -9.72
N LEU A 176 -15.77 2.01 -9.49
CA LEU A 176 -16.40 3.30 -9.67
C LEU A 176 -16.70 3.59 -11.15
N ASP A 177 -15.82 3.22 -12.09
CA ASP A 177 -16.11 3.29 -13.53
C ASP A 177 -17.33 2.43 -13.90
N TYR A 178 -17.48 1.24 -13.31
CA TYR A 178 -18.69 0.42 -13.49
C TYR A 178 -19.93 1.15 -12.97
N CYS A 179 -19.87 1.69 -11.76
CA CYS A 179 -20.99 2.44 -11.21
C CYS A 179 -21.35 3.70 -12.03
N GLU A 180 -20.37 4.38 -12.64
CA GLU A 180 -20.61 5.54 -13.51
C GLU A 180 -21.36 5.17 -14.80
N SER A 181 -21.26 3.92 -15.25
CA SER A 181 -22.00 3.44 -16.42
C SER A 181 -23.48 3.16 -16.14
N ARG A 182 -23.90 3.26 -14.88
CA ARG A 182 -25.27 2.95 -14.43
C ARG A 182 -26.07 4.20 -14.13
N SER A 183 -27.28 4.29 -14.70
CA SER A 183 -28.19 5.42 -14.51
C SER A 183 -28.90 5.44 -13.15
N ASP A 184 -28.98 4.29 -12.47
CA ASP A 184 -29.59 4.15 -11.14
C ASP A 184 -28.63 4.52 -9.99
N LEU A 185 -27.41 4.96 -10.30
CA LEU A 185 -26.39 5.37 -9.34
C LEU A 185 -26.00 6.84 -9.53
N ASP A 186 -25.89 7.58 -8.43
CA ASP A 186 -25.39 8.95 -8.42
C ASP A 186 -23.91 8.98 -8.03
N THR A 187 -23.05 8.93 -9.04
CA THR A 187 -21.60 8.99 -8.89
C THR A 187 -21.06 10.41 -8.71
N LYS A 188 -21.91 11.43 -8.56
CA LYS A 188 -21.49 12.76 -8.08
C LYS A 188 -21.45 12.83 -6.55
N ARG A 189 -22.07 11.87 -5.87
CA ARG A 189 -22.13 11.77 -4.41
C ARG A 189 -21.51 10.44 -3.97
N VAL A 190 -20.19 10.40 -3.97
CA VAL A 190 -19.42 9.18 -3.68
C VAL A 190 -18.72 9.27 -2.34
N GLY A 191 -19.00 8.33 -1.44
CA GLY A 191 -18.25 8.10 -0.21
C GLY A 191 -17.41 6.83 -0.31
N ILE A 192 -16.45 6.67 0.61
CA ILE A 192 -15.72 5.40 0.77
C ILE A 192 -15.52 5.04 2.24
N THR A 193 -15.70 3.77 2.59
CA THR A 193 -15.46 3.28 3.95
C THR A 193 -14.98 1.83 3.97
N GLY A 194 -14.14 1.50 4.94
CA GLY A 194 -13.64 0.15 5.17
C GLY A 194 -12.95 0.05 6.53
N ALA A 195 -12.80 -1.17 7.05
CA ALA A 195 -12.09 -1.43 8.30
C ALA A 195 -10.77 -2.17 8.07
N SER A 196 -9.76 -1.92 8.91
CA SER A 196 -8.46 -2.61 8.86
C SER A 196 -7.76 -2.42 7.50
N GLY A 197 -7.40 -3.49 6.78
CA GLY A 197 -6.91 -3.41 5.40
C GLY A 197 -7.85 -2.66 4.45
N GLY A 198 -9.18 -2.81 4.63
CA GLY A 198 -10.18 -2.04 3.91
C GLY A 198 -10.19 -0.55 4.27
N GLY A 199 -9.85 -0.21 5.52
CA GLY A 199 -9.67 1.18 5.94
C GLY A 199 -8.46 1.83 5.25
N GLN A 200 -7.44 1.03 4.95
CA GLN A 200 -6.25 1.52 4.24
C GLN A 200 -6.59 1.70 2.75
N ALA A 201 -7.25 0.72 2.14
CA ALA A 201 -7.75 0.85 0.77
C ALA A 201 -8.67 2.07 0.63
N ALA A 202 -9.54 2.33 1.62
CA ALA A 202 -10.39 3.51 1.65
C ALA A 202 -9.58 4.82 1.68
N MET A 203 -8.56 4.92 2.55
CA MET A 203 -7.67 6.07 2.62
C MET A 203 -6.91 6.30 1.31
N LEU A 204 -6.30 5.24 0.76
CA LEU A 204 -5.46 5.34 -0.44
C LEU A 204 -6.30 5.66 -1.68
N ALA A 205 -7.46 5.01 -1.85
CA ALA A 205 -8.36 5.29 -2.96
C ALA A 205 -8.94 6.70 -2.86
N PHE A 206 -9.32 7.16 -1.66
CA PHE A 206 -9.76 8.55 -1.44
C PHE A 206 -8.68 9.56 -1.84
N ALA A 207 -7.43 9.32 -1.46
CA ALA A 207 -6.30 10.19 -1.83
C ALA A 207 -5.97 10.13 -3.33
N PHE A 208 -6.18 8.97 -3.97
CA PHE A 208 -5.83 8.73 -5.37
C PHE A 208 -6.90 9.20 -6.38
N ASP A 209 -8.19 8.94 -6.14
CA ASP A 209 -9.27 9.21 -7.09
C ASP A 209 -10.16 10.37 -6.66
N GLU A 210 -10.13 11.45 -7.45
CA GLU A 210 -10.82 12.70 -7.13
C GLU A 210 -12.35 12.61 -7.09
N ARG A 211 -12.93 11.57 -7.70
CA ARG A 211 -14.38 11.36 -7.72
C ARG A 211 -14.93 10.99 -6.34
N ILE A 212 -14.10 10.42 -5.46
CA ILE A 212 -14.50 10.10 -4.09
C ILE A 212 -14.51 11.38 -3.25
N SER A 213 -15.69 11.75 -2.77
CA SER A 213 -15.96 13.06 -2.16
C SER A 213 -15.91 13.08 -0.63
N ALA A 214 -16.01 11.92 0.04
CA ALA A 214 -15.93 11.80 1.49
C ALA A 214 -15.38 10.43 1.91
N ALA A 215 -14.65 10.35 3.03
CA ALA A 215 -14.04 9.10 3.49
C ALA A 215 -14.26 8.81 4.98
N VAL A 216 -14.49 7.53 5.29
CA VAL A 216 -14.59 7.00 6.65
C VAL A 216 -13.71 5.75 6.80
N PRO A 217 -12.37 5.90 6.95
CA PRO A 217 -11.51 4.78 7.31
C PRO A 217 -11.72 4.38 8.79
N VAL A 218 -11.92 3.08 9.03
CA VAL A 218 -12.23 2.50 10.35
C VAL A 218 -11.11 1.58 10.83
N CYS A 219 -10.76 1.66 12.12
CA CYS A 219 -9.72 0.86 12.78
C CYS A 219 -8.45 0.76 11.93
N GLN A 220 -7.99 1.93 11.49
CA GLN A 220 -6.89 2.13 10.55
C GLN A 220 -6.47 3.62 10.56
N CYS A 221 -5.45 4.00 9.79
CA CYS A 221 -4.97 5.39 9.70
C CYS A 221 -4.40 5.92 11.01
N VAL A 222 -3.86 5.04 11.85
CA VAL A 222 -3.06 5.45 13.01
C VAL A 222 -1.73 6.02 12.54
N SER A 223 -1.32 7.11 13.18
CA SER A 223 -0.04 7.76 12.89
C SER A 223 1.12 6.76 13.02
N PHE A 224 2.01 6.78 12.02
CA PHE A 224 3.25 6.01 12.06
C PHE A 224 4.17 6.44 13.24
N GLU A 225 3.93 7.59 13.87
CA GLU A 225 4.61 7.98 15.11
C GLU A 225 4.33 7.05 16.29
N THR A 226 3.11 6.49 16.34
CA THR A 226 2.66 5.62 17.44
C THR A 226 2.91 4.17 17.10
N ASN A 227 2.59 3.80 15.86
CA ASN A 227 2.80 2.44 15.38
C ASN A 227 3.57 2.43 14.06
N ALA A 228 4.89 2.32 14.16
CA ALA A 228 5.79 2.18 13.01
C ALA A 228 5.79 0.74 12.45
N ARG A 229 5.28 -0.24 13.21
CA ARG A 229 5.19 -1.65 12.81
C ARG A 229 3.78 -1.97 12.35
N TYR A 230 3.59 -2.11 11.05
CA TYR A 230 2.29 -2.45 10.51
C TYR A 230 2.14 -3.96 10.36
N GLY A 231 0.88 -4.43 10.43
CA GLY A 231 0.50 -5.85 10.36
C GLY A 231 0.84 -6.54 9.03
N CYS A 232 -0.18 -7.01 8.30
CA CYS A 232 0.04 -7.79 7.06
C CYS A 232 0.91 -7.04 6.03
N PHE A 233 1.74 -7.77 5.27
CA PHE A 233 2.67 -7.19 4.30
C PHE A 233 1.94 -6.38 3.20
N CYS A 234 0.73 -6.77 2.80
CA CYS A 234 -0.11 -6.00 1.88
C CYS A 234 -0.42 -4.57 2.33
N ASN A 235 -0.34 -4.29 3.64
CA ASN A 235 -0.55 -2.96 4.21
C ASN A 235 0.70 -2.07 4.10
N HIS A 236 1.81 -2.61 3.64
CA HIS A 236 3.03 -1.85 3.47
C HIS A 236 3.10 -1.34 2.03
N VAL A 237 3.09 -0.01 1.90
CA VAL A 237 3.14 0.67 0.61
C VAL A 237 4.54 1.30 0.48
N PRO A 238 5.43 0.76 -0.39
CA PRO A 238 6.76 1.30 -0.57
C PRO A 238 6.74 2.80 -0.94
N GLY A 239 7.61 3.60 -0.33
CA GLY A 239 7.70 5.03 -0.59
C GLY A 239 6.61 5.90 0.06
N ILE A 240 5.65 5.32 0.81
CA ILE A 240 4.53 6.08 1.40
C ILE A 240 4.98 7.22 2.33
N LEU A 241 6.06 7.02 3.10
CA LEU A 241 6.61 8.05 4.00
C LEU A 241 7.27 9.22 3.25
N GLY A 242 7.56 9.07 1.96
CA GLY A 242 7.94 10.17 1.08
C GLY A 242 6.81 11.17 0.90
N ILE A 243 5.56 10.68 0.83
CA ILE A 243 4.34 11.50 0.75
C ILE A 243 4.04 12.13 2.12
N GLY A 244 4.13 11.34 3.18
CA GLY A 244 3.97 11.76 4.57
C GLY A 244 3.34 10.67 5.44
N ASP A 245 2.82 11.07 6.60
CA ASP A 245 2.05 10.20 7.48
C ASP A 245 0.63 9.98 6.92
N ARG A 246 -0.17 9.12 7.57
CA ARG A 246 -1.57 8.83 7.21
C ARG A 246 -2.43 10.10 7.13
N ALA A 247 -2.20 11.05 8.04
CA ALA A 247 -2.87 12.36 7.99
C ALA A 247 -2.49 13.17 6.74
N ASP A 248 -1.22 13.12 6.29
CA ASP A 248 -0.81 13.83 5.07
C ASP A 248 -1.46 13.23 3.83
N VAL A 249 -1.58 11.89 3.76
CA VAL A 249 -2.27 11.18 2.67
C VAL A 249 -3.75 11.57 2.62
N LEU A 250 -4.46 11.57 3.75
CA LEU A 250 -5.86 12.03 3.83
C LEU A 250 -5.99 13.52 3.49
N ALA A 251 -5.01 14.34 3.87
CA ALA A 251 -5.02 15.78 3.64
C ALA A 251 -4.80 16.17 2.17
N MET A 252 -4.33 15.26 1.32
CA MET A 252 -4.26 15.48 -0.12
C MET A 252 -5.62 15.88 -0.72
N ARG A 253 -6.72 15.51 -0.05
CA ARG A 253 -8.08 15.82 -0.45
C ARG A 253 -8.73 16.98 0.29
N ALA A 254 -8.01 17.71 1.14
CA ALA A 254 -8.57 18.89 1.80
C ALA A 254 -9.17 19.86 0.75
N PRO A 255 -10.42 20.35 0.93
CA PRO A 255 -11.24 20.30 2.14
C PRO A 255 -12.29 19.17 2.23
N ALA A 256 -12.18 18.11 1.42
CA ALA A 256 -13.16 17.02 1.37
C ALA A 256 -13.35 16.33 2.75
N PRO A 257 -14.59 15.99 3.17
CA PRO A 257 -14.83 15.46 4.52
C PRO A 257 -14.15 14.13 4.83
N VAL A 258 -13.59 14.01 6.04
CA VAL A 258 -12.98 12.77 6.55
C VAL A 258 -13.41 12.50 7.98
N MET A 259 -13.92 11.30 8.26
CA MET A 259 -14.10 10.83 9.64
C MET A 259 -13.20 9.62 9.90
N LEU A 260 -12.33 9.74 10.90
CA LEU A 260 -11.62 8.59 11.44
C LEU A 260 -12.54 7.86 12.43
N VAL A 261 -12.57 6.54 12.38
CA VAL A 261 -13.21 5.72 13.43
C VAL A 261 -12.17 4.77 13.98
N GLY A 262 -12.04 4.69 15.30
CA GLY A 262 -11.12 3.76 15.99
C GLY A 262 -11.82 3.04 17.13
N ALA A 263 -11.23 1.94 17.59
CA ALA A 263 -11.66 1.25 18.79
C ALA A 263 -10.73 1.59 19.98
N SER A 264 -11.27 1.63 21.19
CA SER A 264 -10.50 2.01 22.39
C SER A 264 -9.42 0.98 22.76
N ASP A 265 -9.71 -0.31 22.52
CA ASP A 265 -8.91 -1.45 22.99
C ASP A 265 -8.30 -2.22 21.80
N ASP A 266 -7.98 -1.51 20.72
CA ASP A 266 -7.32 -2.05 19.54
C ASP A 266 -5.78 -2.00 19.70
N PRO A 267 -5.11 -3.15 19.87
CA PRO A 267 -3.66 -3.18 20.04
C PRO A 267 -2.90 -2.89 18.72
N GLU A 268 -3.51 -3.12 17.55
CA GLU A 268 -2.88 -2.87 16.25
C GLU A 268 -3.07 -1.40 15.84
N PHE A 269 -4.24 -0.84 16.12
CA PHE A 269 -4.63 0.53 15.77
C PHE A 269 -5.00 1.34 17.03
N PRO A 270 -4.01 1.68 17.89
CA PRO A 270 -4.29 2.30 19.18
C PRO A 270 -4.92 3.69 19.05
N ALA A 271 -5.80 4.01 20.01
CA ALA A 271 -6.53 5.28 20.07
C ALA A 271 -5.61 6.52 20.05
N GLU A 272 -4.43 6.45 20.70
CA GLU A 272 -3.43 7.53 20.65
C GLU A 272 -2.98 7.84 19.22
N GLY A 273 -2.75 6.80 18.42
CA GLY A 273 -2.35 6.95 17.02
C GLY A 273 -3.43 7.60 16.16
N HIS A 274 -4.70 7.30 16.44
CA HIS A 274 -5.84 7.98 15.81
C HIS A 274 -5.94 9.46 16.21
N GLN A 275 -5.68 9.78 17.49
CA GLN A 275 -5.68 11.16 17.99
C GLN A 275 -4.59 12.00 17.32
N LYS A 276 -3.36 11.49 17.21
CA LYS A 276 -2.27 12.17 16.47
C LYS A 276 -2.63 12.42 15.01
N THR A 277 -3.21 11.42 14.33
CA THR A 277 -3.68 11.59 12.95
C THR A 277 -4.73 12.70 12.87
N LEU A 278 -5.71 12.71 13.78
CA LEU A 278 -6.75 13.76 13.83
C LEU A 278 -6.13 15.15 14.02
N GLU A 279 -5.24 15.32 15.00
CA GLU A 279 -4.61 16.60 15.32
C GLU A 279 -3.87 17.18 14.13
N LYS A 280 -3.04 16.35 13.47
CA LYS A 280 -2.32 16.75 12.27
C LYS A 280 -3.28 17.09 11.12
N LEU A 281 -4.27 16.24 10.88
CA LEU A 281 -5.27 16.43 9.83
C LEU A 281 -6.09 17.72 10.03
N LYS A 282 -6.56 17.99 11.24
CA LYS A 282 -7.23 19.27 11.61
C LYS A 282 -6.32 20.47 11.39
N GLY A 283 -5.03 20.35 11.74
CA GLY A 283 -4.03 21.38 11.48
C GLY A 283 -3.96 21.78 10.01
N ILE A 284 -3.93 20.80 9.11
CA ILE A 284 -3.92 21.04 7.66
C ILE A 284 -5.28 21.59 7.18
N TYR A 285 -6.40 21.02 7.61
CA TYR A 285 -7.73 21.47 7.20
C TYR A 285 -8.07 22.89 7.66
N ARG A 286 -7.48 23.36 8.77
CA ARG A 286 -7.59 24.75 9.21
C ARG A 286 -7.02 25.74 8.19
N LEU A 287 -5.94 25.36 7.48
CA LEU A 287 -5.37 26.16 6.39
C LEU A 287 -6.38 26.36 5.25
N HIS A 288 -7.33 25.43 5.09
CA HIS A 288 -8.40 25.47 4.09
C HIS A 288 -9.75 25.93 4.66
N LYS A 289 -9.79 26.43 5.90
CA LYS A 289 -11.02 26.83 6.61
C LYS A 289 -12.07 25.71 6.70
N ALA A 290 -11.61 24.46 6.77
CA ALA A 290 -12.44 23.27 6.71
C ALA A 290 -12.22 22.33 7.92
N GLU A 291 -11.71 22.85 9.04
CA GLU A 291 -11.42 22.05 10.25
C GLU A 291 -12.63 21.23 10.74
N SER A 292 -13.85 21.75 10.57
CA SER A 292 -15.11 21.08 10.93
C SER A 292 -15.43 19.87 10.05
N ASN A 293 -14.78 19.71 8.90
CA ASN A 293 -14.98 18.57 8.01
C ASN A 293 -14.22 17.32 8.46
N VAL A 294 -13.45 17.42 9.56
CA VAL A 294 -12.64 16.34 10.10
C VAL A 294 -13.03 16.03 11.53
N ARG A 295 -13.34 14.76 11.82
CA ARG A 295 -13.59 14.28 13.18
C ARG A 295 -13.06 12.87 13.41
N LEU A 296 -12.92 12.53 14.68
CA LEU A 296 -12.60 11.18 15.16
C LEU A 296 -13.76 10.67 16.00
N GLU A 297 -14.18 9.45 15.74
CA GLU A 297 -15.08 8.67 16.58
C GLU A 297 -14.28 7.54 17.23
N LEU A 298 -14.15 7.55 18.56
CA LEU A 298 -13.56 6.44 19.31
C LEU A 298 -14.68 5.64 19.96
N VAL A 299 -14.80 4.36 19.56
CA VAL A 299 -15.83 3.46 20.06
C VAL A 299 -15.20 2.49 21.06
N GLU A 300 -15.83 2.35 22.23
CA GLU A 300 -15.42 1.37 23.23
C GLU A 300 -15.48 -0.05 22.64
N GLY A 301 -14.37 -0.80 22.77
CA GLY A 301 -14.26 -2.17 22.32
C GLY A 301 -12.97 -2.47 21.55
N LYS A 302 -12.93 -3.65 20.94
CA LYS A 302 -11.78 -4.19 20.20
C LYS A 302 -11.86 -3.87 18.70
N HIS A 303 -10.82 -4.29 17.96
CA HIS A 303 -10.73 -4.21 16.51
C HIS A 303 -11.96 -4.81 15.80
N ASP A 304 -12.82 -3.96 15.23
CA ASP A 304 -14.09 -4.36 14.61
C ASP A 304 -14.60 -3.28 13.63
N TYR A 305 -15.73 -3.54 12.97
CA TYR A 305 -16.64 -2.55 12.37
C TYR A 305 -18.07 -2.77 12.90
N ASN A 306 -18.20 -2.69 14.22
CA ASN A 306 -19.45 -2.96 14.92
C ASN A 306 -20.56 -1.93 14.61
N ARG A 307 -21.76 -2.21 15.13
CA ARG A 307 -22.94 -1.37 14.94
C ARG A 307 -22.70 0.11 15.29
N ARG A 308 -22.09 0.44 16.44
CA ARG A 308 -21.86 1.84 16.83
C ARG A 308 -20.96 2.58 15.83
N MET A 309 -19.92 1.91 15.34
CA MET A 309 -19.04 2.44 14.30
C MET A 309 -19.80 2.67 12.99
N ARG A 310 -20.68 1.73 12.60
CA ARG A 310 -21.54 1.87 11.41
C ARG A 310 -22.54 3.02 11.56
N GLU A 311 -23.19 3.16 12.71
CA GLU A 311 -24.14 4.24 13.00
C GLU A 311 -23.48 5.62 12.95
N ALA A 312 -22.22 5.75 13.41
CA ALA A 312 -21.44 6.98 13.23
C ALA A 312 -21.15 7.26 11.75
N MET A 313 -20.76 6.23 10.99
CA MET A 313 -20.50 6.32 9.55
C MET A 313 -21.74 6.71 8.76
N TYR A 314 -22.89 6.12 9.07
CA TYR A 314 -24.18 6.46 8.45
C TYR A 314 -24.52 7.93 8.64
N ALA A 315 -24.39 8.46 9.86
CA ALA A 315 -24.63 9.88 10.12
C ALA A 315 -23.67 10.79 9.34
N PHE A 316 -22.41 10.40 9.23
CA PHE A 316 -21.41 11.16 8.48
C PHE A 316 -21.73 11.25 6.99
N PHE A 317 -22.06 10.13 6.33
CA PHE A 317 -22.43 10.17 4.92
C PHE A 317 -23.79 10.82 4.69
N ALA A 318 -24.77 10.62 5.58
CA ALA A 318 -26.05 11.33 5.50
C ALA A 318 -25.84 12.85 5.55
N GLN A 319 -24.95 13.34 6.41
CA GLN A 319 -24.60 14.76 6.47
C GLN A 319 -23.93 15.24 5.17
N HIS A 320 -22.87 14.57 4.74
CA HIS A 320 -21.99 15.10 3.70
C HIS A 320 -22.42 14.78 2.26
N LEU A 321 -23.18 13.71 2.06
CA LEU A 321 -23.63 13.28 0.73
C LEU A 321 -25.13 13.53 0.51
N LEU A 322 -25.95 13.48 1.56
CA LEU A 322 -27.40 13.75 1.43
C LEU A 322 -27.80 15.15 1.91
N GLY A 323 -26.89 15.91 2.50
CA GLY A 323 -27.19 17.23 3.06
C GLY A 323 -28.10 17.18 4.28
N GLN A 324 -28.20 16.03 4.96
CA GLN A 324 -28.96 15.94 6.20
C GLN A 324 -28.29 16.74 7.33
N PRO A 325 -29.05 17.14 8.37
CA PRO A 325 -28.46 17.80 9.52
C PRO A 325 -27.37 16.95 10.18
N ALA A 326 -26.31 17.60 10.65
CA ALA A 326 -25.23 16.92 11.37
C ALA A 326 -25.77 16.19 12.61
N ARG A 327 -25.42 14.91 12.73
CA ARG A 327 -25.77 14.03 13.86
C ARG A 327 -24.54 13.24 14.26
N GLY A 328 -24.44 12.88 15.54
CA GLY A 328 -23.34 12.00 16.02
C GLY A 328 -23.46 10.59 15.44
N HIS A 329 -24.68 10.05 15.47
CA HIS A 329 -25.03 8.71 15.00
C HIS A 329 -26.39 8.73 14.28
N LEU A 330 -26.56 7.80 13.35
CA LEU A 330 -27.82 7.49 12.69
C LEU A 330 -28.09 6.00 12.95
N ALA A 331 -29.23 5.72 13.58
CA ALA A 331 -29.56 4.37 14.03
C ALA A 331 -29.51 3.37 12.88
N GLU A 332 -28.94 2.19 13.14
CA GLU A 332 -28.92 1.11 12.16
C GLU A 332 -30.36 0.66 11.86
N PRO A 333 -30.77 0.61 10.58
CA PRO A 333 -32.10 0.18 10.20
C PRO A 333 -32.24 -1.31 10.56
N ARG A 334 -33.02 -1.58 11.62
CA ARG A 334 -33.16 -2.85 12.37
C ARG A 334 -31.83 -3.38 12.94
N PRO A 335 -31.82 -4.16 14.03
CA PRO A 335 -30.59 -4.83 14.44
C PRO A 335 -30.24 -5.85 13.35
N LEU A 336 -29.12 -5.62 12.66
CA LEU A 336 -28.60 -6.48 11.60
C LEU A 336 -27.51 -7.44 12.14
N THR A 337 -27.17 -7.30 13.42
CA THR A 337 -26.19 -8.08 14.16
C THR A 337 -26.61 -8.06 15.64
N ASP A 338 -26.70 -9.22 16.29
CA ASP A 338 -27.10 -9.40 17.70
C ASP A 338 -26.02 -8.98 18.72
N GLY A 339 -24.86 -8.53 18.25
CA GLY A 339 -23.74 -8.16 19.10
C GLY A 339 -22.64 -9.23 19.12
N VAL A 340 -21.79 -9.13 20.15
CA VAL A 340 -20.32 -9.13 20.04
C VAL A 340 -19.64 -10.35 19.37
N ASN A 341 -20.30 -11.48 19.11
CA ASN A 341 -19.68 -12.65 18.43
C ASN A 341 -20.58 -13.43 17.43
N ASN A 342 -21.69 -12.84 16.95
CA ASN A 342 -22.56 -13.21 15.81
C ASN A 342 -22.75 -14.69 15.41
N PRO A 343 -24.00 -15.21 15.47
CA PRO A 343 -24.49 -16.10 14.41
C PRO A 343 -25.98 -15.86 14.02
N TYR A 344 -26.23 -14.69 13.43
CA TYR A 344 -27.33 -14.29 12.54
C TYR A 344 -28.69 -13.86 13.14
N GLU A 345 -29.01 -12.56 12.97
CA GLU A 345 -30.38 -12.00 12.96
C GLU A 345 -30.85 -11.72 11.51
N ALA A 346 -32.11 -11.34 11.33
CA ALA A 346 -32.74 -11.13 10.03
C ALA A 346 -31.98 -10.14 9.13
N GLY A 347 -31.53 -10.59 7.95
CA GLY A 347 -30.97 -9.75 6.90
C GLY A 347 -29.54 -10.10 6.49
N THR A 348 -28.68 -10.59 7.40
CA THR A 348 -27.34 -11.10 7.03
C THR A 348 -27.39 -12.60 6.78
N GLU A 349 -27.02 -13.04 5.58
CA GLU A 349 -26.98 -14.47 5.28
C GLU A 349 -25.68 -15.12 5.76
N PRO A 350 -25.67 -16.45 5.95
CA PRO A 350 -24.43 -17.18 6.17
C PRO A 350 -23.40 -16.86 5.10
N ALA A 351 -22.17 -16.58 5.52
CA ALA A 351 -21.10 -16.21 4.59
C ALA A 351 -20.80 -17.29 3.55
N THR A 352 -21.17 -18.54 3.85
CA THR A 352 -21.05 -19.72 3.00
C THR A 352 -22.25 -19.97 2.08
N LEU A 353 -23.27 -19.11 2.10
CA LEU A 353 -24.46 -19.28 1.28
C LEU A 353 -24.07 -19.24 -0.22
N PRO A 354 -24.33 -20.30 -1.00
CA PRO A 354 -23.94 -20.37 -2.41
C PRO A 354 -24.49 -19.20 -3.24
N ASP A 355 -25.66 -18.70 -2.87
CA ASP A 355 -26.31 -17.57 -3.53
C ASP A 355 -25.47 -16.29 -3.48
N LEU A 356 -24.54 -16.14 -2.51
CA LEU A 356 -23.63 -15.00 -2.40
C LEU A 356 -22.36 -15.13 -3.26
N ILE A 357 -22.08 -16.29 -3.87
CA ILE A 357 -20.94 -16.46 -4.78
C ILE A 357 -21.23 -15.76 -6.10
N VAL A 358 -20.32 -14.89 -6.53
CA VAL A 358 -20.50 -14.06 -7.74
C VAL A 358 -20.13 -14.85 -9.00
N THR A 359 -19.08 -15.65 -8.93
CA THR A 359 -18.44 -16.28 -10.08
C THR A 359 -18.19 -17.75 -9.78
N ASP A 360 -18.69 -18.60 -10.66
CA ASP A 360 -18.41 -20.03 -10.62
C ASP A 360 -16.89 -20.26 -10.72
N PRO A 361 -16.34 -21.30 -10.08
CA PRO A 361 -14.89 -21.55 -10.08
C PRO A 361 -14.24 -21.55 -11.46
N SER A 362 -14.93 -22.03 -12.50
CA SER A 362 -14.44 -22.06 -13.89
C SER A 362 -14.37 -20.69 -14.57
N GLU A 363 -15.05 -19.68 -14.02
CA GLU A 363 -15.11 -18.33 -14.56
C GLU A 363 -14.25 -17.34 -13.76
N ARG A 364 -13.57 -17.80 -12.70
CA ARG A 364 -12.70 -16.96 -11.88
C ARG A 364 -11.42 -16.59 -12.64
N SER A 365 -10.89 -15.41 -12.32
CA SER A 365 -9.59 -14.99 -12.87
C SER A 365 -8.48 -15.91 -12.36
N THR A 366 -7.58 -16.28 -13.27
CA THR A 366 -6.33 -17.01 -12.96
C THR A 366 -5.12 -16.08 -12.92
N ILE A 367 -5.32 -14.77 -13.06
CA ILE A 367 -4.24 -13.78 -13.10
C ILE A 367 -3.68 -13.58 -11.69
N THR A 368 -2.37 -13.84 -11.55
CA THR A 368 -1.63 -13.64 -10.30
C THR A 368 -1.08 -12.20 -10.17
N PHE A 369 -0.69 -11.79 -8.96
CA PHE A 369 0.12 -10.57 -8.78
C PHE A 369 1.41 -10.62 -9.61
N ARG A 370 2.00 -11.82 -9.73
CA ARG A 370 3.16 -12.10 -10.57
C ARG A 370 2.88 -11.76 -12.04
N ASN A 371 1.75 -12.20 -12.58
CA ASN A 371 1.36 -11.87 -13.96
C ASN A 371 1.09 -10.39 -14.19
N LEU A 372 0.55 -9.69 -13.18
CA LEU A 372 0.31 -8.25 -13.28
C LEU A 372 1.61 -7.46 -13.34
N LEU A 373 2.59 -7.91 -12.58
CA LEU A 373 3.93 -7.35 -12.59
C LEU A 373 4.61 -7.54 -13.95
N GLU A 374 4.54 -8.73 -14.56
CA GLU A 374 5.08 -8.97 -15.91
C GLU A 374 4.60 -7.93 -16.91
N ARG A 375 3.28 -7.73 -16.95
CA ARG A 375 2.66 -6.83 -17.93
C ARG A 375 3.11 -5.39 -17.72
N GLY A 376 3.24 -4.97 -16.46
CA GLY A 376 3.76 -3.65 -16.12
C GLY A 376 5.22 -3.45 -16.54
N LEU A 377 6.02 -4.51 -16.63
CA LEU A 377 7.39 -4.45 -17.12
C LEU A 377 7.51 -4.41 -18.65
N GLU A 378 6.50 -4.86 -19.37
CA GLU A 378 6.52 -4.88 -20.84
C GLU A 378 6.21 -3.49 -21.46
N GLU A 379 5.68 -2.54 -20.67
CA GLU A 379 5.35 -1.19 -21.12
C GLU A 379 6.55 -0.22 -21.10
N PRO A 380 6.83 0.53 -22.20
CA PRO A 380 7.90 1.53 -22.21
C PRO A 380 7.54 2.76 -21.36
N TYR A 381 8.42 3.19 -20.47
CA TYR A 381 8.20 4.29 -19.53
C TYR A 381 8.66 5.67 -20.07
N PRO A 382 8.05 6.81 -19.66
CA PRO A 382 8.26 8.10 -20.33
C PRO A 382 9.54 8.91 -19.98
N ASP A 383 10.12 8.84 -18.77
CA ASP A 383 11.14 9.84 -18.33
C ASP A 383 12.29 9.33 -17.40
N ASP A 384 13.41 10.08 -17.41
CA ASP A 384 14.74 9.80 -16.83
C ASP A 384 14.90 9.98 -15.29
N PHE A 385 16.07 9.57 -14.76
CA PHE A 385 16.41 9.46 -13.33
C PHE A 385 17.04 10.70 -12.67
N GLU A 386 16.32 11.39 -11.78
CA GLU A 386 16.89 12.37 -10.83
C GLU A 386 17.29 11.71 -9.49
N ALA A 387 18.60 11.53 -9.27
CA ALA A 387 19.20 10.76 -8.16
C ALA A 387 19.30 11.53 -6.82
N ASP A 388 19.37 12.85 -6.92
CA ASP A 388 19.66 13.80 -5.84
C ASP A 388 18.53 13.93 -4.81
N GLN A 389 17.27 13.71 -5.22
CA GLN A 389 16.10 13.84 -4.36
C GLN A 389 15.80 12.62 -3.47
N ARG A 390 16.43 11.45 -3.72
CA ARG A 390 16.07 10.17 -3.06
C ARG A 390 17.10 9.65 -2.06
N LEU A 391 18.27 10.28 -1.96
CA LEU A 391 19.26 9.96 -0.93
C LEU A 391 18.82 10.55 0.41
N ALA A 392 18.23 9.72 1.26
CA ALA A 392 17.74 10.16 2.56
C ALA A 392 18.88 10.68 3.47
N PRO A 393 18.64 11.71 4.30
CA PRO A 393 19.63 12.26 5.22
C PRO A 393 19.76 11.37 6.47
N TRP A 394 20.58 10.32 6.40
CA TRP A 394 20.81 9.37 7.49
C TRP A 394 21.69 9.91 8.64
N GLY A 395 22.32 11.08 8.48
CA GLY A 395 23.29 11.64 9.44
C GLY A 395 22.75 12.03 10.82
N LYS A 396 21.43 12.05 11.03
CA LYS A 396 20.79 12.45 12.30
C LYS A 396 20.75 11.36 13.37
N TYR A 397 20.91 10.08 12.99
CA TYR A 397 20.66 8.93 13.89
C TYR A 397 21.93 8.33 14.51
N GLY A 398 23.08 9.01 14.39
CA GLY A 398 24.36 8.55 14.91
C GLY A 398 25.06 7.53 13.99
N PRO A 399 26.27 7.05 14.37
CA PRO A 399 27.03 6.11 13.55
C PRO A 399 26.31 4.76 13.45
N LEU A 400 25.90 4.41 12.24
CA LEU A 400 25.40 3.09 11.89
C LEU A 400 26.58 2.11 11.78
N THR A 401 26.83 1.32 12.80
CA THR A 401 27.71 0.15 12.70
C THR A 401 26.84 -1.09 12.51
N LEU A 402 26.45 -1.40 11.27
CA LEU A 402 25.83 -2.68 10.92
C LEU A 402 26.85 -3.79 11.26
N SER A 403 26.61 -4.53 12.34
CA SER A 403 27.11 -5.91 12.42
C SER A 403 25.86 -6.73 12.21
N VAL A 404 25.80 -7.45 11.11
CA VAL A 404 24.68 -8.34 10.82
C VAL A 404 24.97 -9.61 11.60
N ASP A 405 24.03 -10.08 12.42
CA ASP A 405 24.16 -11.42 13.01
C ASP A 405 24.09 -12.43 11.85
N SER A 406 24.99 -13.40 11.84
CA SER A 406 25.34 -14.25 10.68
C SER A 406 24.25 -15.24 10.25
N THR A 407 22.99 -14.94 10.53
CA THR A 407 21.82 -15.72 10.16
C THR A 407 20.78 -14.92 9.39
N GLU A 408 20.93 -13.60 9.19
CA GLU A 408 19.89 -12.79 8.53
C GLU A 408 20.34 -11.85 7.39
N ILE A 409 21.61 -11.69 7.03
CA ILE A 409 22.06 -11.33 5.66
C ILE A 409 23.53 -11.80 5.57
N LEU A 410 23.83 -12.85 4.82
CA LEU A 410 25.20 -13.32 4.71
C LEU A 410 25.95 -12.54 3.61
N LEU A 411 26.70 -11.50 3.99
CA LEU A 411 27.78 -10.93 3.20
C LEU A 411 29.10 -11.48 3.72
N THR A 412 29.67 -12.47 3.03
CA THR A 412 30.97 -13.03 3.46
C THR A 412 32.07 -12.54 2.55
N GLU A 413 33.06 -11.83 3.08
CA GLU A 413 34.33 -11.59 2.40
C GLU A 413 35.15 -12.88 2.48
N ARG A 414 35.35 -13.56 1.35
CA ARG A 414 36.20 -14.75 1.26
C ARG A 414 37.38 -14.44 0.36
N LYS A 415 38.53 -15.05 0.64
CA LYS A 415 39.59 -15.14 -0.36
C LYS A 415 39.39 -16.41 -1.16
N ASP A 416 39.32 -16.29 -2.48
CA ASP A 416 39.37 -17.46 -3.36
C ASP A 416 40.78 -18.08 -3.36
N ALA A 417 40.96 -19.18 -4.10
CA ALA A 417 42.24 -19.89 -4.19
C ALA A 417 43.39 -19.03 -4.76
N GLU A 418 43.06 -17.90 -5.41
CA GLU A 418 43.98 -16.96 -6.04
C GLU A 418 44.26 -15.73 -5.14
N GLY A 419 43.58 -15.63 -3.99
CA GLY A 419 43.79 -14.59 -2.99
C GLY A 419 42.93 -13.33 -3.19
N THR A 420 41.97 -13.37 -4.12
CA THR A 420 41.07 -12.26 -4.45
C THR A 420 39.94 -12.14 -3.43
N ASN A 421 39.60 -10.92 -3.03
CA ASN A 421 38.47 -10.69 -2.12
C ASN A 421 37.15 -10.85 -2.88
N VAL A 422 36.35 -11.83 -2.46
CA VAL A 422 35.05 -12.18 -3.04
C VAL A 422 33.93 -11.83 -2.07
N ILE A 423 32.90 -11.13 -2.56
CA ILE A 423 31.66 -10.84 -1.81
C ILE A 423 30.55 -11.76 -2.30
N VAL A 424 29.96 -12.53 -1.39
CA VAL A 424 28.81 -13.41 -1.65
C VAL A 424 27.53 -12.82 -1.07
N LEU A 425 26.45 -12.79 -1.84
CA LEU A 425 25.12 -12.33 -1.44
C LEU A 425 24.17 -13.52 -1.23
N GLN A 426 23.47 -13.58 -0.10
CA GLN A 426 22.44 -14.60 0.16
C GLN A 426 21.04 -13.97 0.31
N PRO A 427 20.17 -14.08 -0.72
CA PRO A 427 18.86 -13.43 -0.81
C PRO A 427 17.84 -13.81 0.26
N GLU A 428 17.91 -15.04 0.75
CA GLU A 428 16.85 -15.70 1.54
C GLU A 428 16.63 -15.02 2.90
N LEU A 429 17.50 -14.08 3.23
CA LEU A 429 17.61 -13.46 4.54
C LEU A 429 17.35 -11.95 4.53
N LEU A 430 17.32 -11.28 3.35
CA LEU A 430 17.03 -9.85 3.31
C LEU A 430 15.59 -9.58 3.73
N GLU A 431 15.38 -9.29 5.01
CA GLU A 431 14.07 -8.97 5.52
C GLU A 431 13.52 -7.76 4.75
N LEU A 432 12.45 -7.99 4.00
CA LEU A 432 11.57 -6.98 3.39
C LEU A 432 11.28 -5.79 4.32
N ARG A 433 11.29 -6.02 5.63
CA ARG A 433 11.16 -5.01 6.69
C ARG A 433 12.16 -3.86 6.54
N PHE A 434 13.40 -4.13 6.15
CA PHE A 434 14.44 -3.09 5.99
C PHE A 434 14.08 -2.10 4.86
N ALA A 435 13.54 -2.60 3.76
CA ALA A 435 13.04 -1.77 2.65
C ALA A 435 11.81 -0.97 3.04
N LEU A 436 10.82 -1.65 3.63
CA LEU A 436 9.57 -1.02 4.05
C LEU A 436 9.78 0.09 5.08
N LEU A 437 10.61 -0.14 6.10
CA LEU A 437 10.87 0.82 7.18
C LEU A 437 11.79 1.97 6.76
N SER A 438 12.65 1.75 5.75
CA SER A 438 13.51 2.82 5.20
C SER A 438 12.78 3.70 4.17
N GLY A 439 11.58 3.30 3.75
CA GLY A 439 10.79 3.98 2.72
C GLY A 439 11.31 3.74 1.31
N MET A 440 12.08 2.67 1.12
CA MET A 440 12.76 2.31 -0.14
C MET A 440 12.16 1.01 -0.67
N SER A 441 12.26 0.74 -1.96
CA SER A 441 11.97 -0.60 -2.46
C SER A 441 13.07 -1.58 -2.05
N LEU A 442 12.80 -2.89 -2.09
CA LEU A 442 13.84 -3.86 -1.72
C LEU A 442 15.05 -3.79 -2.67
N ALA A 443 14.82 -3.50 -3.95
CA ALA A 443 15.88 -3.24 -4.92
C ALA A 443 16.76 -2.02 -4.53
N GLU A 444 16.15 -0.92 -4.09
CA GLU A 444 16.87 0.28 -3.63
C GLU A 444 17.70 0.01 -2.35
N CYS A 445 17.19 -0.80 -1.42
CA CYS A 445 17.92 -1.22 -0.23
C CYS A 445 19.17 -2.03 -0.58
N LEU A 446 19.04 -2.99 -1.48
CA LEU A 446 20.12 -3.89 -1.88
C LEU A 446 21.24 -3.16 -2.61
N ALA A 447 20.88 -2.25 -3.52
CA ALA A 447 21.86 -1.42 -4.22
C ALA A 447 22.73 -0.62 -3.23
N GLN A 448 22.14 -0.12 -2.14
CA GLN A 448 22.85 0.62 -1.10
C GLN A 448 23.75 -0.27 -0.24
N ILE A 449 23.26 -1.44 0.17
CA ILE A 449 24.04 -2.40 0.99
C ILE A 449 25.32 -2.81 0.27
N LEU A 450 25.21 -3.13 -1.02
CA LEU A 450 26.33 -3.56 -1.83
C LEU A 450 27.33 -2.45 -2.13
N HIS A 451 26.88 -1.22 -2.32
CA HIS A 451 27.77 -0.07 -2.49
C HIS A 451 28.68 0.15 -1.28
N LEU A 452 28.18 -0.07 -0.06
CA LEU A 452 28.89 0.19 1.20
C LEU A 452 29.99 -0.84 1.53
N HIS A 453 29.98 -2.02 0.92
CA HIS A 453 30.84 -3.16 1.32
C HIS A 453 31.92 -3.54 0.29
N LEU A 454 32.05 -2.82 -0.83
CA LEU A 454 33.04 -3.11 -1.89
C LEU A 454 34.43 -2.50 -1.60
N PRO A 455 35.55 -3.22 -1.87
CA PRO A 455 36.92 -2.72 -1.81
C PRO A 455 37.15 -1.48 -2.68
N GLY A 456 37.98 -0.53 -2.20
CA GLY A 456 38.18 0.77 -2.85
C GLY A 456 37.61 1.98 -2.14
N LYS A 457 37.71 1.99 -0.82
CA LYS A 457 37.45 3.18 -0.01
C LYS A 457 38.34 4.31 -0.53
N PRO A 458 37.85 5.55 -0.70
CA PRO A 458 38.72 6.65 -1.08
C PRO A 458 39.86 6.74 -0.07
N GLU A 459 41.10 6.94 -0.54
CA GLU A 459 42.18 7.33 0.36
C GLU A 459 41.70 8.54 1.19
N GLY A 460 41.75 8.39 2.52
CA GLY A 460 41.20 9.37 3.47
C GLY A 460 39.91 8.97 4.18
N TRP A 461 39.36 7.77 3.96
CA TRP A 461 38.27 7.27 4.82
C TRP A 461 38.82 6.72 6.15
N GLU A 462 38.96 7.60 7.14
CA GLU A 462 39.15 7.17 8.53
C GLU A 462 37.79 7.02 9.21
N ALA A 463 37.46 5.78 9.63
CA ALA A 463 36.28 5.46 10.42
C ALA A 463 36.23 6.17 11.80
N ASN A 464 37.27 6.95 12.13
CA ASN A 464 37.47 7.59 13.42
C ASN A 464 37.14 9.09 13.45
N ALA A 465 36.61 9.68 12.37
CA ALA A 465 36.04 11.04 12.45
C ALA A 465 34.67 11.03 13.15
N LEU A 466 34.67 10.61 14.42
CA LEU A 466 33.58 10.83 15.37
C LEU A 466 33.40 12.34 15.56
N GLY A 467 32.57 12.97 14.73
CA GLY A 467 32.22 14.38 14.91
C GLY A 467 31.70 15.13 13.69
N ALA A 468 31.85 14.63 12.46
CA ALA A 468 31.26 15.24 11.26
C ALA A 468 30.05 14.45 10.77
N ASP A 469 29.02 15.16 10.28
CA ASP A 469 27.77 14.53 9.86
C ASP A 469 28.00 13.65 8.60
N ALA A 470 27.35 12.49 8.55
CA ALA A 470 27.51 11.51 7.48
C ALA A 470 27.13 12.04 6.09
N ILE A 471 26.37 13.15 6.02
CA ILE A 471 25.91 13.77 4.77
C ILE A 471 27.03 14.62 4.18
N SER A 472 27.83 15.31 4.98
CA SER A 472 29.03 16.01 4.53
C SER A 472 30.08 15.05 3.94
N SER A 473 30.26 13.87 4.55
CA SER A 473 31.10 12.80 3.99
C SER A 473 30.53 12.20 2.70
N MET A 474 29.21 11.97 2.62
CA MET A 474 28.55 11.47 1.41
C MET A 474 28.59 12.51 0.26
N ILE A 475 28.38 13.79 0.55
CA ILE A 475 28.47 14.90 -0.43
C ILE A 475 29.92 15.07 -0.90
N ALA A 476 30.91 14.92 -0.02
CA ALA A 476 32.31 14.88 -0.41
C ALA A 476 32.58 13.67 -1.33
N SER A 477 32.06 12.48 -1.01
CA SER A 477 32.19 11.28 -1.87
C SER A 477 31.54 11.45 -3.25
N VAL A 478 30.35 12.07 -3.35
CA VAL A 478 29.71 12.37 -4.64
C VAL A 478 30.51 13.42 -5.43
N LYS A 479 31.07 14.44 -4.76
CA LYS A 479 31.94 15.44 -5.40
C LYS A 479 33.29 14.85 -5.86
N THR A 480 33.82 13.87 -5.14
CA THR A 480 35.05 13.12 -5.49
C THR A 480 34.80 12.08 -6.60
N LEU A 481 33.62 11.44 -6.63
CA LEU A 481 33.16 10.57 -7.73
C LEU A 481 33.16 11.29 -9.10
N MET A 482 32.95 12.62 -9.10
CA MET A 482 33.00 13.46 -10.29
C MET A 482 34.43 13.97 -10.62
N LYS A 483 35.39 13.81 -9.72
CA LYS A 483 36.77 14.32 -9.84
C LYS A 483 37.76 13.25 -9.40
N GLY A 484 37.94 12.25 -10.26
CA GLY A 484 39.08 11.32 -10.40
C GLY A 484 39.95 10.99 -9.19
N THR A 485 40.19 9.70 -8.95
CA THR A 485 41.55 9.09 -8.96
C THR A 485 41.47 7.58 -8.71
N GLU A 486 42.33 6.87 -9.45
CA GLU A 486 42.86 5.50 -9.35
C GLU A 486 41.99 4.34 -8.81
N GLN A 487 41.90 3.30 -9.63
CA GLN A 487 41.06 2.11 -9.43
C GLN A 487 41.53 1.26 -8.24
N PRO A 488 40.63 0.81 -7.37
CA PRO A 488 40.95 -0.20 -6.35
C PRO A 488 41.28 -1.55 -6.98
N ALA A 489 42.05 -2.38 -6.26
CA ALA A 489 42.19 -3.80 -6.56
C ALA A 489 40.81 -4.44 -6.76
N VAL A 490 40.65 -5.07 -7.93
CA VAL A 490 39.37 -5.58 -8.43
C VAL A 490 38.75 -6.53 -7.40
N ALA A 491 37.53 -6.21 -6.96
CA ALA A 491 36.74 -7.08 -6.12
C ALA A 491 35.82 -7.90 -7.02
N VAL A 492 35.87 -9.22 -6.89
CA VAL A 492 34.97 -10.12 -7.61
C VAL A 492 33.69 -10.25 -6.79
N VAL A 493 32.57 -9.79 -7.35
CA VAL A 493 31.25 -10.05 -6.73
C VAL A 493 30.77 -11.39 -7.25
N ARG A 494 30.81 -12.41 -6.39
CA ARG A 494 30.26 -13.73 -6.70
C ARG A 494 28.84 -13.81 -6.20
N ALA A 495 27.91 -13.71 -7.14
CA ALA A 495 26.51 -13.81 -6.88
C ALA A 495 26.03 -15.26 -7.06
N GLU A 496 25.63 -15.87 -5.96
CA GLU A 496 25.09 -17.22 -5.94
C GLU A 496 23.57 -17.14 -5.78
N GLY A 497 22.84 -17.73 -6.73
CA GLY A 497 21.39 -17.61 -6.83
C GLY A 497 20.92 -16.47 -7.75
N GLU A 498 19.70 -16.59 -8.27
CA GLU A 498 19.19 -15.72 -9.35
C GLU A 498 19.03 -14.25 -8.94
N PHE A 499 18.65 -13.97 -7.69
CA PHE A 499 18.48 -12.61 -7.17
C PHE A 499 19.77 -11.84 -6.94
N ALA A 500 20.75 -12.50 -6.30
CA ALA A 500 22.07 -11.95 -6.09
C ALA A 500 22.72 -11.58 -7.43
N SER A 501 22.51 -12.42 -8.46
CA SER A 501 23.10 -12.26 -9.80
C SER A 501 22.57 -11.02 -10.52
N LEU A 502 21.27 -10.77 -10.39
CA LEU A 502 20.56 -9.61 -10.94
C LEU A 502 21.00 -8.28 -10.31
N VAL A 503 21.10 -8.24 -8.98
CA VAL A 503 21.53 -7.04 -8.24
C VAL A 503 22.99 -6.72 -8.56
N ALA A 504 23.83 -7.75 -8.65
CA ALA A 504 25.23 -7.60 -8.97
C ALA A 504 25.46 -7.14 -10.44
N ALA A 505 24.58 -7.53 -11.38
CA ALA A 505 24.54 -6.95 -12.73
C ALA A 505 24.17 -5.46 -12.75
N HIS A 506 23.25 -5.02 -11.88
CA HIS A 506 22.93 -3.59 -11.72
C HIS A 506 24.13 -2.81 -11.18
N LEU A 507 24.87 -3.37 -10.22
CA LEU A 507 26.12 -2.78 -9.72
C LEU A 507 27.20 -2.71 -10.78
N LYS A 508 27.34 -3.72 -11.64
CA LYS A 508 28.28 -3.69 -12.77
C LYS A 508 27.99 -2.53 -13.73
N LYS A 509 26.72 -2.18 -13.95
CA LYS A 509 26.35 -0.97 -14.72
C LYS A 509 26.78 0.33 -14.02
N LEU A 510 26.66 0.38 -12.69
CA LEU A 510 27.05 1.53 -11.87
C LEU A 510 28.58 1.61 -11.66
N ARG A 511 29.27 0.49 -11.75
CA ARG A 511 30.72 0.31 -11.54
C ARG A 511 31.26 -0.67 -12.61
N PRO A 512 31.48 -0.21 -13.84
CA PRO A 512 31.90 -1.08 -14.96
C PRO A 512 33.22 -1.82 -14.74
N ALA A 513 34.04 -1.34 -13.80
CA ALA A 513 35.32 -1.94 -13.41
C ALA A 513 35.21 -3.06 -12.36
N LEU A 514 34.01 -3.40 -11.88
CA LEU A 514 33.79 -4.57 -11.02
C LEU A 514 33.76 -5.84 -11.87
N GLU A 515 34.53 -6.85 -11.45
CA GLU A 515 34.40 -8.20 -11.98
C GLU A 515 33.23 -8.91 -11.30
N LEU A 516 32.43 -9.59 -12.12
CA LEU A 516 31.18 -10.22 -11.71
C LEU A 516 31.24 -11.69 -12.08
N GLU A 517 30.97 -12.56 -11.12
CA GLU A 517 30.73 -13.98 -11.33
C GLU A 517 29.32 -14.30 -10.85
N ALA A 518 28.46 -14.80 -11.73
CA ALA A 518 27.08 -15.14 -11.39
C ALA A 518 26.85 -16.63 -11.65
N SER A 519 26.16 -17.30 -10.73
CA SER A 519 25.71 -18.69 -10.96
C SER A 519 24.54 -18.78 -11.96
N PHE A 520 24.01 -17.63 -12.39
CA PHE A 520 22.89 -17.50 -13.31
C PHE A 520 23.07 -16.25 -14.20
N GLU A 521 23.17 -16.43 -15.52
CA GLU A 521 23.30 -15.35 -16.51
C GLU A 521 22.04 -15.24 -17.38
N PRO A 522 21.08 -14.38 -17.01
CA PRO A 522 19.93 -14.10 -17.84
C PRO A 522 20.26 -13.00 -18.87
N GLY A 523 19.88 -13.23 -20.12
CA GLY A 523 20.03 -12.24 -21.20
C GLY A 523 19.14 -11.01 -21.03
N SER A 524 18.08 -11.11 -20.24
CA SER A 524 17.09 -10.05 -19.98
C SER A 524 16.26 -10.31 -18.71
N TRP A 525 15.55 -9.29 -18.23
CA TRP A 525 14.58 -9.41 -17.13
C TRP A 525 13.43 -10.36 -17.43
N LYS A 526 13.12 -10.57 -18.71
CA LYS A 526 12.10 -11.53 -19.17
C LYS A 526 12.59 -12.98 -19.04
N ASP A 527 13.89 -13.21 -19.24
CA ASP A 527 14.52 -14.52 -19.07
C ASP A 527 14.54 -14.94 -17.60
N LEU A 528 14.74 -13.99 -16.68
CA LEU A 528 14.63 -14.17 -15.23
C LEU A 528 13.21 -14.51 -14.76
N TYR A 529 12.20 -13.93 -15.40
CA TYR A 529 10.81 -14.20 -15.02
C TYR A 529 10.39 -15.62 -15.41
N ALA A 530 10.85 -16.09 -16.58
CA ALA A 530 10.48 -17.36 -17.18
C ALA A 530 11.08 -18.60 -16.47
N THR A 531 12.11 -18.42 -15.63
CA THR A 531 12.72 -19.51 -14.85
C THR A 531 11.92 -19.93 -13.62
N GLY A 532 10.82 -19.24 -13.31
CA GLY A 532 9.92 -19.61 -12.23
C GLY A 532 10.37 -19.17 -10.83
N MET A 533 11.50 -18.49 -10.68
CA MET A 533 11.99 -18.01 -9.37
C MET A 533 11.26 -16.77 -8.85
N ASP A 534 11.23 -16.63 -7.51
CA ASP A 534 10.50 -15.63 -6.71
C ASP A 534 11.36 -14.40 -6.30
N TYR A 535 11.39 -13.25 -7.03
CA TYR A 535 12.25 -12.08 -6.68
C TYR A 535 11.93 -10.64 -7.19
N LEU A 536 12.44 -9.65 -6.42
CA LEU A 536 12.17 -8.18 -6.32
C LEU A 536 12.25 -7.26 -7.55
N VAL A 537 11.19 -7.22 -8.35
CA VAL A 537 10.95 -6.31 -9.50
C VAL A 537 9.96 -5.16 -9.23
N GLN A 538 10.34 -3.88 -9.12
CA GLN A 538 9.39 -2.75 -8.89
C GLN A 538 8.88 -2.05 -10.18
N PRO A 539 7.55 -1.88 -10.38
CA PRO A 539 6.96 -0.83 -11.20
C PRO A 539 7.34 0.54 -10.68
N GLY A 540 8.24 1.19 -11.41
CA GLY A 540 8.83 2.49 -11.05
C GLY A 540 10.32 2.44 -10.65
N ALA A 541 10.97 1.27 -10.61
CA ALA A 541 12.43 1.22 -10.61
C ALA A 541 12.94 1.60 -12.01
N ARG A 542 13.75 2.66 -12.09
CA ARG A 542 14.28 3.16 -13.37
C ARG A 542 15.37 2.20 -13.87
N TYR A 543 15.07 1.41 -14.90
CA TYR A 543 16.07 0.62 -15.60
C TYR A 543 16.90 1.53 -16.48
N LEU A 544 18.19 1.63 -16.17
CA LEU A 544 19.21 2.25 -17.01
C LEU A 544 19.06 1.77 -18.47
N LYS A 545 18.58 2.64 -19.36
CA LYS A 545 18.89 2.57 -20.79
C LYS A 545 20.13 3.43 -21.01
N TRP A 546 21.25 2.81 -21.36
CA TRP A 546 22.27 3.52 -22.12
C TRP A 546 22.12 3.08 -23.58
N PRO A 547 22.23 4.01 -24.56
CA PRO A 547 22.14 3.66 -25.96
C PRO A 547 23.35 2.81 -26.38
N PHE A 548 23.17 2.09 -27.49
CA PHE A 548 24.17 1.28 -28.18
C PHE A 548 25.57 1.90 -28.20
#